data_AF-A0A352WR70-F1
#
_entry.id   AF-A0A352WR70-F1
#
_cell.length_a   1.000
_cell.length_b   1.000
_cell.length_c   1.000
_cell.angle_alpha   90.00
_cell.angle_beta   90.00
_cell.angle_gamma   90.00
#
_symmetry.space_group_name_H-M   'P 1'
#
loop_
_entity.id
_entity.type
_entity.pdbx_description
1 polymer ?
#
loop_
_entity_poly.entity_id
_entity_poly.type
_entity_poly.pdbx_seq_one_letter_code
_entity_poly.pdbx_strand_id
1 'polypeptide(L)'
;MLGLYSPLLTQTEVTIDNYSVNLYGQVQLSIQGGADKYYILEAQHNTDFEWPASITMGSEGTMVISAPGAAYPLDQYNIWEYDLANPGDIDGDGIDDVTEYNTMPTDAPLNYAEAVDIYDGTTSIPDAETFMELAVVNNVGWAPFLDDQLYVKFGILNRDGPNPQVYFINSNTHTVHPAFWAAIGADVIGDDSSGEIVF
;
A
#
# COMPACT_ATOMS: atom_id res chain seq x y z
N MET A 1 -20.57 -4.30 -23.71
CA MET A 1 -21.62 -4.17 -22.68
C MET A 1 -21.21 -2.99 -21.84
N LEU A 2 -22.00 -1.92 -21.84
CA LEU A 2 -21.69 -0.66 -21.15
C LEU A 2 -21.67 -0.91 -19.64
N GLY A 3 -20.50 -0.84 -19.02
CA GLY A 3 -20.33 -0.83 -17.57
C GLY A 3 -20.84 0.50 -17.02
N LEU A 4 -21.65 0.40 -15.98
CA LEU A 4 -22.29 1.52 -15.30
C LEU A 4 -21.24 2.45 -14.69
N TYR A 5 -21.39 3.75 -14.96
CA TYR A 5 -20.62 4.80 -14.31
C TYR A 5 -20.88 4.76 -12.80
N SER A 6 -19.83 4.54 -12.01
CA SER A 6 -19.79 4.94 -10.60
C SER A 6 -20.14 6.44 -10.50
N PRO A 7 -20.84 6.88 -9.44
CA PRO A 7 -21.10 8.30 -9.27
C PRO A 7 -19.75 9.04 -9.24
N LEU A 8 -19.59 10.05 -10.10
CA LEU A 8 -18.41 10.89 -10.12
C LEU A 8 -18.21 11.47 -8.71
N LEU A 9 -17.22 10.96 -8.00
CA LEU A 9 -16.64 11.63 -6.85
C LEU A 9 -16.14 12.99 -7.35
N THR A 10 -16.45 14.06 -6.64
CA THR A 10 -15.89 15.38 -6.98
C THR A 10 -14.46 15.41 -6.45
N GLN A 11 -13.54 14.75 -7.15
CA GLN A 11 -12.11 14.88 -6.91
C GLN A 11 -11.61 16.16 -7.58
N THR A 12 -10.74 16.88 -6.88
CA THR A 12 -10.09 18.08 -7.44
C THR A 12 -8.59 17.86 -7.46
N GLU A 13 -7.94 18.21 -8.57
CA GLU A 13 -6.48 18.22 -8.63
C GLU A 13 -5.94 19.36 -7.75
N VAL A 14 -4.98 19.05 -6.89
CA VAL A 14 -4.39 19.99 -5.93
C VAL A 14 -3.09 20.54 -6.49
N THR A 15 -2.91 21.85 -6.36
CA THR A 15 -1.65 22.49 -6.76
C THR A 15 -0.52 22.11 -5.80
N ILE A 16 0.60 21.64 -6.34
CA ILE A 16 1.83 21.43 -5.58
C ILE A 16 2.55 22.78 -5.43
N ASP A 17 2.66 23.27 -4.18
CA ASP A 17 3.30 24.54 -3.85
C ASP A 17 4.83 24.45 -3.88
N ASN A 18 5.38 23.31 -3.44
CA ASN A 18 6.83 23.10 -3.38
C ASN A 18 7.20 21.63 -3.54
N TYR A 19 8.37 21.41 -4.15
CA TYR A 19 8.98 20.09 -4.34
C TYR A 19 10.35 20.04 -3.66
N SER A 20 10.59 19.01 -2.86
CA SER A 20 11.92 18.66 -2.36
C SER A 20 12.10 17.15 -2.25
N VAL A 21 13.33 16.72 -2.02
CA VAL A 21 13.68 15.30 -1.79
C VAL A 21 14.38 15.20 -0.44
N ASN A 22 13.94 14.26 0.40
CA ASN A 22 14.52 14.07 1.73
C ASN A 22 15.86 13.30 1.68
N LEU A 23 16.49 13.10 2.84
CA LEU A 23 17.77 12.38 2.95
C LEU A 23 17.69 10.89 2.56
N TYR A 24 16.49 10.31 2.49
CA TYR A 24 16.23 8.94 2.06
C TYR A 24 15.90 8.84 0.56
N GLY A 25 15.92 9.96 -0.16
CA GLY A 25 15.59 9.99 -1.58
C GLY A 25 14.09 10.04 -1.88
N GLN A 26 13.23 10.17 -0.88
CA GLN A 26 11.77 10.22 -1.06
C GLN A 26 11.30 11.65 -1.36
N VAL A 27 10.23 11.75 -2.14
CA VAL A 27 9.62 13.03 -2.48
C VAL A 27 8.98 13.69 -1.26
N GLN A 28 9.02 15.01 -1.20
CA GLN A 28 8.28 15.84 -0.25
C GLN A 28 7.57 16.94 -1.04
N LEU A 29 6.24 16.84 -1.11
CA LEU A 29 5.38 17.76 -1.85
C LEU A 29 4.58 18.59 -0.86
N SER A 30 4.74 19.91 -0.90
CA SER A 30 3.92 20.81 -0.07
C SER A 30 2.65 21.19 -0.81
N ILE A 31 1.52 21.14 -0.11
CA ILE A 31 0.21 21.59 -0.61
C ILE A 31 -0.53 22.38 0.49
N GLN A 32 -1.59 23.09 0.11
CA GLN A 32 -2.60 23.58 1.06
C GLN A 32 -3.62 22.48 1.35
N GLY A 33 -3.70 22.08 2.63
CA GLY A 33 -4.59 21.05 3.13
C GLY A 33 -5.86 21.60 3.80
N GLY A 34 -6.89 20.75 3.87
CA GLY A 34 -8.11 20.93 4.67
C GLY A 34 -8.34 19.73 5.59
N ALA A 35 -8.88 19.96 6.79
CA ALA A 35 -9.10 18.91 7.79
C ALA A 35 -10.32 18.03 7.51
N ASP A 36 -11.18 18.42 6.57
CA ASP A 36 -12.32 17.63 6.08
C ASP A 36 -11.98 16.81 4.82
N LYS A 37 -10.70 16.72 4.46
CA LYS A 37 -10.21 16.05 3.25
C LYS A 37 -9.22 14.93 3.54
N TYR A 38 -8.99 14.10 2.54
CA TYR A 38 -7.80 13.27 2.40
C TYR A 38 -7.28 13.36 0.97
N TYR A 39 -6.03 12.95 0.79
CA TYR A 39 -5.28 13.19 -0.43
C TYR A 39 -4.66 11.89 -0.95
N ILE A 40 -4.79 11.66 -2.25
CA ILE A 40 -4.13 10.58 -2.97
C ILE A 40 -3.02 11.19 -3.81
N LEU A 41 -1.78 10.74 -3.58
CA LEU A 41 -0.64 11.05 -4.43
C LEU A 41 -0.54 9.97 -5.50
N GLU A 42 -0.64 10.37 -6.76
CA GLU A 42 -0.36 9.52 -7.90
C GLU A 42 1.04 9.81 -8.45
N ALA A 43 1.75 8.75 -8.82
CA ALA A 43 3.07 8.85 -9.43
C ALA A 43 3.05 8.21 -10.83
N GLN A 44 3.48 8.98 -11.83
CA GLN A 44 3.63 8.54 -13.20
C GLN A 44 5.03 7.96 -13.42
N HIS A 45 5.15 6.63 -13.42
CA HIS A 45 6.42 5.95 -13.67
C HIS A 45 6.84 6.02 -15.14
N ASN A 46 5.86 5.97 -16.05
CA ASN A 46 6.04 6.16 -17.49
C ASN A 46 4.73 6.59 -18.16
N THR A 47 4.73 6.80 -19.48
CA THR A 47 3.57 7.33 -20.23
C THR A 47 2.32 6.45 -20.15
N ASP A 48 2.47 5.16 -19.88
CA ASP A 48 1.39 4.17 -19.85
C ASP A 48 1.14 3.60 -18.45
N PHE A 49 1.89 4.06 -17.43
CA PHE A 49 1.82 3.53 -16.07
C PHE A 49 1.88 4.65 -15.03
N GLU A 50 0.71 4.93 -14.46
CA GLU A 50 0.47 5.80 -13.32
C GLU A 50 -0.21 4.97 -12.24
N TRP A 51 0.12 5.23 -10.98
CA TRP A 51 -0.47 4.50 -9.86
C TRP A 51 -0.63 5.41 -8.63
N PRO A 52 -1.61 5.14 -7.75
CA PRO A 52 -1.63 5.67 -6.40
C PRO A 52 -0.39 5.20 -5.64
N ALA A 53 0.40 6.15 -5.16
CA ALA A 53 1.65 5.89 -4.45
C ALA A 53 1.51 6.03 -2.92
N SER A 54 0.58 6.86 -2.45
CA SER A 54 0.29 7.04 -1.03
C SER A 54 -1.04 7.74 -0.79
N ILE A 55 -1.62 7.48 0.38
CA ILE A 55 -2.76 8.20 0.94
C ILE A 55 -2.31 9.06 2.13
N THR A 56 -2.89 10.25 2.32
CA THR A 56 -2.61 11.12 3.47
C THR A 56 -3.88 11.80 3.96
N MET A 57 -4.20 11.64 5.25
CA MET A 57 -5.31 12.35 5.89
C MET A 57 -5.00 13.85 6.00
N GLY A 58 -6.00 14.68 5.70
CA GLY A 58 -5.86 16.12 5.62
C GLY A 58 -5.74 16.80 6.98
N SER A 59 -5.12 17.98 6.95
CA SER A 59 -5.08 18.91 8.08
C SER A 59 -5.12 20.35 7.56
N GLU A 60 -5.68 21.28 8.35
CA GLU A 60 -5.78 22.69 7.95
C GLU A 60 -4.39 23.32 7.75
N GLY A 61 -4.21 23.96 6.59
CA GLY A 61 -3.00 24.73 6.26
C GLY A 61 -1.96 23.94 5.47
N THR A 62 -0.71 24.40 5.46
CA THR A 62 0.35 23.75 4.67
C THR A 62 0.69 22.37 5.23
N MET A 63 0.56 21.34 4.40
CA MET A 63 0.95 19.96 4.70
C MET A 63 2.02 19.45 3.73
N VAL A 64 2.67 18.35 4.09
CA VAL A 64 3.65 17.66 3.25
C VAL A 64 3.15 16.25 2.95
N ILE A 65 3.03 15.92 1.68
CA ILE A 65 2.72 14.59 1.18
C ILE A 65 4.00 13.95 0.63
N SER A 66 4.16 12.65 0.86
CA SER A 66 5.33 11.87 0.47
C SER A 66 4.90 10.47 0.03
N ALA A 67 5.70 9.83 -0.83
CA ALA A 67 5.50 8.45 -1.26
C ALA A 67 6.73 7.59 -0.89
N PRO A 68 6.54 6.27 -0.70
CA PRO A 68 7.66 5.35 -0.57
C PRO A 68 8.48 5.30 -1.87
N GLY A 69 9.77 4.96 -1.74
CA GLY A 69 10.70 4.83 -2.88
C GLY A 69 11.45 6.10 -3.27
N ALA A 70 12.17 6.04 -4.40
CA ALA A 70 12.94 7.16 -4.91
C ALA A 70 12.01 8.19 -5.59
N ALA A 71 12.32 9.48 -5.39
CA ALA A 71 11.54 10.58 -5.96
C ALA A 71 11.63 10.63 -7.49
N TYR A 72 10.48 10.85 -8.11
CA TYR A 72 10.35 11.20 -9.52
C TYR A 72 10.47 12.72 -9.73
N PRO A 73 10.76 13.20 -10.94
CA PRO A 73 10.54 14.60 -11.32
C PRO A 73 9.13 15.10 -10.97
N LEU A 74 8.99 16.39 -10.65
CA LEU A 74 7.73 17.00 -10.21
C LEU A 74 6.58 16.81 -11.23
N ASP A 75 6.87 16.86 -12.52
CA ASP A 75 5.88 16.70 -13.59
C ASP A 75 5.36 15.26 -13.74
N GLN A 76 5.83 14.33 -12.90
CA GLN A 76 5.34 12.96 -12.79
C GLN A 76 4.47 12.74 -11.55
N TYR A 77 4.03 13.79 -10.87
CA TYR A 77 3.15 13.69 -9.71
C TYR A 77 1.86 14.47 -9.89
N ASN A 78 0.76 13.82 -9.53
CA ASN A 78 -0.55 14.44 -9.39
C ASN A 78 -1.04 14.21 -7.95
N ILE A 79 -1.75 15.18 -7.38
CA ILE A 79 -2.39 15.02 -6.07
C ILE A 79 -3.87 15.30 -6.24
N TRP A 80 -4.70 14.39 -5.75
CA TRP A 80 -6.16 14.50 -5.78
C TRP A 80 -6.69 14.64 -4.37
N GLU A 81 -7.56 15.62 -4.14
CA GLU A 81 -8.31 15.75 -2.88
C GLU A 81 -9.66 15.06 -2.95
N TYR A 82 -10.05 14.45 -1.84
CA TYR A 82 -11.32 13.77 -1.63
C TYR A 82 -11.95 14.23 -0.31
N ASP A 83 -13.28 14.18 -0.23
CA ASP A 83 -14.03 14.59 0.96
C ASP A 83 -14.18 13.43 1.95
N LEU A 84 -13.86 13.63 3.23
CA LEU A 84 -14.05 12.61 4.27
C LEU A 84 -15.52 12.25 4.50
N ALA A 85 -16.46 13.13 4.16
CA ALA A 85 -17.90 12.86 4.27
C ALA A 85 -18.42 11.97 3.13
N ASN A 86 -17.64 11.80 2.06
CA ASN A 86 -17.97 10.94 0.93
C ASN A 86 -16.68 10.36 0.31
N PRO A 87 -16.02 9.45 1.02
CA PRO A 87 -14.78 8.83 0.58
C PRO A 87 -14.99 7.98 -0.68
N GLY A 88 -13.91 7.85 -1.45
CA GLY A 88 -13.77 6.93 -2.56
C GLY A 88 -13.34 5.54 -2.12
N ASP A 89 -12.99 4.73 -3.11
CA ASP A 89 -12.55 3.34 -3.03
C ASP A 89 -11.54 3.19 -4.18
N ILE A 90 -10.27 3.48 -3.89
CA ILE A 90 -9.22 3.71 -4.89
C ILE A 90 -8.72 2.41 -5.50
N ASP A 91 -8.63 1.35 -4.70
CA ASP A 91 -8.24 0.04 -5.20
C ASP A 91 -9.43 -0.78 -5.75
N GLY A 92 -10.66 -0.39 -5.41
CA GLY A 92 -11.90 -0.93 -5.97
C GLY A 92 -12.38 -2.21 -5.30
N ASP A 93 -11.95 -2.49 -4.08
CA ASP A 93 -12.26 -3.72 -3.35
C ASP A 93 -13.69 -3.73 -2.75
N GLY A 94 -14.35 -2.57 -2.73
CA GLY A 94 -15.70 -2.36 -2.23
C GLY A 94 -15.81 -1.79 -0.83
N ILE A 95 -14.69 -1.48 -0.17
CA ILE A 95 -14.59 -0.74 1.08
C ILE A 95 -14.06 0.66 0.78
N ASP A 96 -14.52 1.69 1.50
CA ASP A 96 -14.04 3.04 1.24
C ASP A 96 -12.65 3.31 1.87
N ASP A 97 -11.85 4.15 1.20
CA ASP A 97 -10.46 4.44 1.54
C ASP A 97 -10.28 4.86 3.01
N VAL A 98 -11.24 5.60 3.56
CA VAL A 98 -11.17 6.15 4.92
C VAL A 98 -11.47 5.07 5.94
N THR A 99 -12.45 4.20 5.68
CA THR A 99 -12.73 3.03 6.50
C THR A 99 -11.48 2.15 6.60
N GLU A 100 -10.88 1.79 5.45
CA GLU A 100 -9.69 0.95 5.42
C GLU A 100 -8.47 1.59 6.08
N TYR A 101 -8.26 2.90 5.86
CA TYR A 101 -7.15 3.61 6.48
C TYR A 101 -7.22 3.53 8.01
N ASN A 102 -8.43 3.58 8.57
CA ASN A 102 -8.66 3.51 10.01
C ASN A 102 -8.63 2.08 10.57
N THR A 103 -8.64 1.05 9.73
CA THR A 103 -8.57 -0.38 10.12
C THR A 103 -7.24 -1.04 9.76
N MET A 104 -6.30 -0.29 9.19
CA MET A 104 -4.90 -0.72 9.07
C MET A 104 -4.37 -1.27 10.42
N PRO A 105 -3.61 -2.38 10.41
CA PRO A 105 -3.01 -2.98 9.22
C PRO A 105 -3.88 -4.03 8.51
N THR A 106 -5.11 -4.28 9.01
CA THR A 106 -5.97 -5.39 8.57
C THR A 106 -6.49 -5.19 7.16
N ASP A 107 -6.94 -3.97 6.86
CA ASP A 107 -7.29 -3.48 5.50
C ASP A 107 -6.24 -2.47 5.03
N ALA A 108 -6.28 -2.07 3.76
CA ALA A 108 -5.25 -1.23 3.16
C ALA A 108 -5.78 -0.48 1.92
N PRO A 109 -5.96 0.86 1.98
CA PRO A 109 -6.66 1.65 0.96
C PRO A 109 -6.17 1.56 -0.50
N LEU A 110 -4.98 1.01 -0.71
CA LEU A 110 -4.30 0.95 -2.01
C LEU A 110 -3.95 -0.50 -2.38
N ASN A 111 -4.63 -1.48 -1.79
CA ASN A 111 -4.34 -2.89 -1.94
C ASN A 111 -5.63 -3.73 -1.82
N TYR A 112 -6.07 -4.25 -2.96
CA TYR A 112 -7.28 -5.09 -3.15
C TYR A 112 -7.33 -6.39 -2.32
N ALA A 113 -6.33 -6.65 -1.47
CA ALA A 113 -6.26 -7.84 -0.64
C ALA A 113 -7.37 -7.83 0.42
N GLU A 114 -8.12 -8.92 0.53
CA GLU A 114 -9.11 -9.07 1.60
C GLU A 114 -8.39 -9.19 2.96
N ALA A 115 -9.01 -8.65 4.01
CA ALA A 115 -8.53 -8.83 5.38
C ALA A 115 -8.28 -10.30 5.75
N VAL A 116 -7.18 -10.53 6.47
CA VAL A 116 -6.84 -11.82 7.09
C VAL A 116 -6.61 -11.66 8.58
N ASP A 117 -6.65 -12.75 9.34
CA ASP A 117 -6.32 -12.70 10.76
C ASP A 117 -4.82 -12.35 10.94
N ILE A 118 -4.50 -11.44 11.86
CA ILE A 118 -3.11 -11.02 12.16
C ILE A 118 -2.21 -12.19 12.56
N TYR A 119 -2.81 -13.27 13.08
CA TYR A 119 -2.12 -14.54 13.31
C TYR A 119 -1.47 -15.08 12.04
N ASP A 120 -2.14 -14.93 10.89
CA ASP A 120 -1.68 -15.39 9.59
C ASP A 120 -0.89 -14.31 8.83
N GLY A 121 -1.34 -13.07 8.87
CA GLY A 121 -0.71 -11.96 8.16
C GLY A 121 -1.55 -10.69 8.15
N THR A 122 -1.26 -9.78 7.23
CA THR A 122 -1.93 -8.48 7.14
C THR A 122 -1.80 -7.91 5.72
N THR A 123 -2.55 -6.86 5.39
CA THR A 123 -2.56 -6.25 4.04
C THR A 123 -1.68 -5.01 3.93
N SER A 124 -1.24 -4.43 5.05
CA SER A 124 -0.32 -3.29 5.10
C SER A 124 0.64 -3.34 6.30
N ILE A 125 1.77 -2.62 6.21
CA ILE A 125 2.69 -2.40 7.34
C ILE A 125 2.76 -0.88 7.57
N PRO A 126 1.85 -0.29 8.36
CA PRO A 126 1.77 1.16 8.54
C PRO A 126 2.90 1.71 9.42
N ASP A 127 3.50 0.87 10.26
CA ASP A 127 4.52 1.26 11.22
C ASP A 127 5.51 0.14 11.55
N ALA A 128 6.55 0.52 12.30
CA ALA A 128 7.59 -0.40 12.75
C ALA A 128 7.06 -1.43 13.77
N GLU A 129 6.01 -1.13 14.52
CA GLU A 129 5.44 -2.07 15.50
C GLU A 129 4.80 -3.26 14.78
N THR A 130 3.99 -2.98 13.75
CA THR A 130 3.39 -3.98 12.87
C THR A 130 4.47 -4.81 12.18
N PHE A 131 5.54 -4.18 11.66
CA PHE A 131 6.67 -4.92 11.08
C PHE A 131 7.27 -5.90 12.09
N MET A 132 7.54 -5.45 13.31
CA MET A 132 8.16 -6.27 14.35
C MET A 132 7.25 -7.41 14.83
N GLU A 133 5.93 -7.24 14.80
CA GLU A 133 4.96 -8.31 15.13
C GLU A 133 5.01 -9.46 14.11
N LEU A 134 5.21 -9.13 12.83
CA LEU A 134 5.26 -10.10 11.73
C LEU A 134 6.66 -10.69 11.52
N ALA A 135 7.71 -9.94 11.85
CA ALA A 135 9.08 -10.27 11.48
C ALA A 135 9.65 -11.43 12.29
N VAL A 136 10.57 -12.18 11.67
CA VAL A 136 11.31 -13.27 12.30
C VAL A 136 12.80 -13.17 11.97
N VAL A 137 13.65 -13.69 12.85
CA VAL A 137 15.03 -14.06 12.53
C VAL A 137 15.08 -15.58 12.45
N ASN A 138 15.28 -16.14 11.26
CA ASN A 138 15.29 -17.58 11.08
C ASN A 138 16.21 -17.99 9.93
N ASN A 139 17.25 -18.75 10.27
CA ASN A 139 18.28 -19.20 9.33
C ASN A 139 17.76 -20.44 8.57
N VAL A 140 17.38 -20.23 7.31
CA VAL A 140 16.80 -21.26 6.44
C VAL A 140 17.83 -21.71 5.42
N GLY A 141 18.19 -22.99 5.44
CA GLY A 141 19.33 -23.51 4.67
C GLY A 141 19.26 -23.36 3.14
N TRP A 142 18.10 -23.03 2.58
CA TRP A 142 17.91 -22.78 1.14
C TRP A 142 17.98 -21.28 0.76
N ALA A 143 17.95 -20.36 1.74
CA ALA A 143 18.07 -18.92 1.55
C ALA A 143 19.08 -18.31 2.56
N PRO A 144 20.39 -18.63 2.42
CA PRO A 144 21.41 -18.18 3.36
C PRO A 144 21.62 -16.65 3.37
N PHE A 145 21.05 -15.91 2.42
CA PHE A 145 21.06 -14.44 2.44
C PHE A 145 20.15 -13.87 3.55
N LEU A 146 19.24 -14.68 4.10
CA LEU A 146 18.40 -14.34 5.26
C LEU A 146 19.05 -14.69 6.59
N ASP A 147 20.22 -15.34 6.59
CA ASP A 147 20.89 -15.74 7.82
C ASP A 147 21.19 -14.51 8.69
N ASP A 148 20.76 -14.58 9.95
CA ASP A 148 20.87 -13.54 10.95
C ASP A 148 20.21 -12.19 10.57
N GLN A 149 19.33 -12.19 9.56
CA GLN A 149 18.54 -11.02 9.15
C GLN A 149 17.16 -11.05 9.82
N LEU A 150 16.64 -9.86 10.14
CA LEU A 150 15.23 -9.67 10.52
C LEU A 150 14.42 -9.45 9.24
N TYR A 151 13.38 -10.25 9.01
CA TYR A 151 12.58 -10.14 7.79
C TYR A 151 11.11 -10.47 7.99
N VAL A 152 10.29 -9.89 7.11
CA VAL A 152 8.88 -10.23 6.91
C VAL A 152 8.72 -10.83 5.51
N LYS A 153 8.04 -11.96 5.39
CA LYS A 153 7.66 -12.53 4.10
C LYS A 153 6.49 -11.75 3.51
N PHE A 154 6.44 -11.62 2.19
CA PHE A 154 5.26 -11.13 1.48
C PHE A 154 4.88 -12.09 0.35
N GLY A 155 3.61 -12.04 -0.05
CA GLY A 155 3.08 -12.79 -1.17
C GLY A 155 2.10 -11.96 -1.98
N ILE A 156 2.10 -12.12 -3.30
CA ILE A 156 1.19 -11.42 -4.20
C ILE A 156 0.30 -12.46 -4.90
N LEU A 157 -0.98 -12.46 -4.54
CA LEU A 157 -2.01 -13.24 -5.23
C LEU A 157 -2.49 -12.43 -6.45
N ASN A 158 -2.90 -13.12 -7.52
CA ASN A 158 -3.43 -12.48 -8.74
C ASN A 158 -2.50 -11.42 -9.37
N ARG A 159 -1.18 -11.54 -9.21
CA ARG A 159 -0.16 -10.56 -9.69
C ARG A 159 -0.38 -10.08 -11.12
N ASP A 160 -0.67 -11.00 -12.04
CA ASP A 160 -0.81 -10.71 -13.47
C ASP A 160 -2.26 -10.37 -13.86
N GLY A 161 -3.17 -10.34 -12.88
CA GLY A 161 -4.55 -9.92 -13.02
C GLY A 161 -4.72 -8.40 -12.81
N PRO A 162 -5.93 -7.86 -13.06
CA PRO A 162 -6.20 -6.44 -12.86
C PRO A 162 -6.18 -6.02 -11.38
N ASN A 163 -6.38 -6.98 -10.47
CA ASN A 163 -6.55 -6.74 -9.04
C ASN A 163 -5.53 -7.60 -8.27
N PRO A 164 -4.23 -7.26 -8.30
CA PRO A 164 -3.23 -7.94 -7.51
C PRO A 164 -3.47 -7.69 -6.02
N GLN A 165 -3.21 -8.71 -5.19
CA GLN A 165 -3.47 -8.68 -3.76
C GLN A 165 -2.17 -8.96 -3.02
N VAL A 166 -1.67 -7.97 -2.28
CA VAL A 166 -0.42 -8.08 -1.53
C VAL A 166 -0.72 -8.46 -0.09
N TYR A 167 -0.03 -9.48 0.42
CA TYR A 167 -0.11 -9.90 1.81
C TYR A 167 1.28 -9.85 2.45
N PHE A 168 1.36 -9.30 3.65
CA PHE A 168 2.51 -9.39 4.53
C PHE A 168 2.27 -10.52 5.53
N ILE A 169 3.10 -11.54 5.47
CA ILE A 169 2.86 -12.81 6.13
C ILE A 169 3.49 -12.79 7.51
N ASN A 170 2.72 -13.19 8.52
CA ASN A 170 3.23 -13.37 9.87
C ASN A 170 4.28 -14.48 9.85
N SER A 171 5.55 -14.08 9.84
CA SER A 171 6.68 -14.97 9.62
C SER A 171 7.06 -15.75 10.89
N ASN A 172 6.52 -15.34 12.04
CA ASN A 172 6.55 -16.11 13.28
C ASN A 172 5.59 -17.32 13.22
N THR A 173 4.45 -17.18 12.54
CA THR A 173 3.45 -18.25 12.38
C THR A 173 3.78 -19.14 11.18
N HIS A 174 4.02 -18.55 10.01
CA HIS A 174 4.16 -19.27 8.75
C HIS A 174 5.62 -19.35 8.30
N THR A 175 6.20 -20.54 8.43
CA THR A 175 7.61 -20.77 8.07
C THR A 175 7.84 -20.73 6.55
N VAL A 176 6.83 -21.01 5.73
CA VAL A 176 6.91 -21.04 4.25
C VAL A 176 5.65 -20.48 3.61
N HIS A 177 5.75 -19.85 2.44
CA HIS A 177 4.62 -19.26 1.70
C HIS A 177 3.43 -20.23 1.49
N PRO A 178 3.64 -21.50 1.09
CA PRO A 178 2.51 -22.44 0.92
C PRO A 178 1.69 -22.70 2.18
N ALA A 179 2.28 -22.56 3.37
CA ALA A 179 1.55 -22.73 4.64
C ALA A 179 0.58 -21.58 4.88
N PHE A 180 1.01 -20.34 4.59
CA PHE A 180 0.16 -19.16 4.66
C PHE A 180 -1.01 -19.24 3.67
N TRP A 181 -0.73 -19.55 2.40
CA TRP A 181 -1.78 -19.66 1.38
C TRP A 181 -2.85 -20.70 1.76
N ALA A 182 -2.43 -21.85 2.31
CA ALA A 182 -3.35 -22.85 2.80
C ALA A 182 -4.17 -22.37 4.02
N ALA A 183 -3.58 -21.57 4.90
CA ALA A 183 -4.24 -21.04 6.10
C ALA A 183 -5.37 -20.07 5.74
N ILE A 184 -5.16 -19.21 4.74
CA ILE A 184 -6.18 -18.27 4.26
C ILE A 184 -7.12 -18.87 3.20
N GLY A 185 -6.94 -20.16 2.87
CA GLY A 185 -7.78 -20.86 1.89
C GLY A 185 -7.58 -20.42 0.43
N ALA A 186 -6.44 -19.80 0.11
CA ALA A 186 -6.12 -19.35 -1.24
C ALA A 186 -5.64 -20.52 -2.12
N ASP A 187 -6.12 -20.57 -3.37
CA ASP A 187 -5.61 -21.47 -4.40
C ASP A 187 -4.56 -20.76 -5.25
N VAL A 188 -3.32 -21.25 -5.20
CA VAL A 188 -2.17 -20.63 -5.87
C VAL A 188 -1.76 -21.48 -7.06
N ILE A 189 -2.02 -20.98 -8.26
CA ILE A 189 -1.70 -21.66 -9.52
C ILE A 189 -0.43 -21.06 -10.13
N GLY A 190 0.74 -21.65 -9.84
CA GLY A 190 2.04 -21.22 -10.40
C GLY A 190 2.99 -20.62 -9.37
N ASP A 191 4.09 -20.03 -9.85
CA ASP A 191 5.08 -19.29 -9.04
C ASP A 191 4.45 -17.95 -8.62
N ASP A 192 3.82 -17.97 -7.45
CA ASP A 192 3.47 -16.80 -6.67
C ASP A 192 4.66 -15.85 -6.61
N SER A 193 4.43 -14.55 -6.82
CA SER A 193 5.46 -13.57 -6.47
C SER A 193 5.46 -13.39 -4.98
N SER A 194 6.36 -14.14 -4.37
CA SER A 194 6.66 -14.07 -2.96
C SER A 194 8.11 -13.63 -2.76
N GLY A 195 8.42 -13.24 -1.54
CA GLY A 195 9.76 -12.83 -1.18
C GLY A 195 9.82 -12.31 0.25
N GLU A 196 10.96 -11.71 0.58
CA GLU A 196 11.25 -11.22 1.92
C GLU A 196 11.62 -9.74 1.89
N ILE A 197 11.05 -8.99 2.82
CA ILE A 197 11.45 -7.62 3.13
C ILE A 197 12.43 -7.71 4.29
N VAL A 198 13.69 -7.39 3.99
CA VAL A 198 14.78 -7.35 4.96
C VAL A 198 15.00 -5.90 5.39
N PHE A 199 15.15 -5.67 6.69
CA PHE A 199 15.39 -4.35 7.26
C PHE A 199 16.77 -4.25 7.93
#